data_AF-A0AB40CWD8-F1
#
_entry.id   AF-A0AB40CWD8-F1
#
_cell.length_a   1.000
_cell.length_b   1.000
_cell.length_c   1.000
_cell.angle_alpha   90.00
_cell.angle_beta   90.00
_cell.angle_gamma   90.00
#
_symmetry.space_group_name_H-M   'P 1'
#
loop_
_entity.id
_entity.type
_entity.pdbx_description
1 polymer ?
#
loop_
_entity_poly.entity_id
_entity_poly.type
_entity_poly.pdbx_seq_one_letter_code
_entity_poly.pdbx_strand_id
1 'polypeptide(L)'
;MQELDLSSNNFSGFIPTFLEKFSYLQYLNLSFNDFEGAVPTEGVFRNASAFSVMGNRRLCGGISNLHLPSCFDHEFGKKEKHIIIILASIISALVLIVLILLAVFRRKLCITRRSKSLDRQLIDVGHIKVTYGELLRATSGFSSQNLIGIGGFGSVYKGFNVCGEPVVAVKVFNLTDQGASKSCMNECHALRHIRHRNLVKVITACSSVNFQGNEFMALVYEYMPNGNLDQWLL
;
A
#
# COMPACT_ATOMS: atom_id res chain seq x y z
N MET A 1 29.46 -2.49 70.57
CA MET A 1 28.40 -1.45 70.65
C MET A 1 27.12 -2.18 71.02
N GLN A 2 26.53 -1.85 72.17
CA GLN A 2 25.33 -2.56 72.66
C GLN A 2 24.05 -1.92 72.13
N GLU A 3 24.08 -0.62 71.82
CA GLU A 3 22.93 0.11 71.30
C GLU A 3 23.35 0.94 70.08
N LEU A 4 22.50 0.96 69.06
CA LEU A 4 22.67 1.75 67.86
C LEU A 4 21.38 2.51 67.58
N ASP A 5 21.43 3.84 67.72
CA ASP A 5 20.31 4.72 67.40
C ASP A 5 20.58 5.48 66.10
N LEU A 6 19.73 5.26 65.11
CA LEU A 6 19.72 5.90 63.79
C LEU A 6 18.37 6.55 63.50
N SER A 7 17.57 6.79 64.54
CA SER A 7 16.22 7.33 64.39
C SER A 7 16.21 8.79 63.91
N SER A 8 15.08 9.23 63.37
CA SER A 8 14.83 10.63 62.98
C SER A 8 15.84 11.16 61.95
N ASN A 9 16.19 10.32 60.98
CA ASN A 9 17.05 10.68 59.87
C ASN A 9 16.26 10.57 58.54
N ASN A 10 16.93 10.86 57.44
CA ASN A 10 16.36 10.73 56.09
C ASN A 10 16.91 9.50 55.36
N PHE A 11 17.19 8.42 56.09
CA PHE A 11 17.65 7.18 55.45
C PHE A 11 16.52 6.54 54.66
N SER A 12 16.84 6.06 53.47
CA SER A 12 15.90 5.45 52.53
C SER A 12 16.46 4.16 51.93
N GLY A 13 15.58 3.39 51.29
CA GLY A 13 15.89 2.07 50.73
C GLY A 13 15.62 0.94 51.71
N PHE A 14 16.16 -0.24 51.41
CA PHE A 14 15.93 -1.46 52.21
C PHE A 14 16.78 -1.48 53.48
N ILE A 15 16.24 -2.06 54.56
CA ILE A 15 17.00 -2.31 55.79
C ILE A 15 18.12 -3.32 55.47
N PRO A 16 19.40 -2.97 55.64
CA PRO A 16 20.49 -3.87 55.26
C PRO A 16 20.55 -5.14 56.13
N THR A 17 20.59 -6.30 55.49
CA THR A 17 20.64 -7.61 56.18
C THR A 17 21.93 -7.85 56.96
N PHE A 18 23.01 -7.08 56.72
CA PHE A 18 24.23 -7.20 57.53
C PHE A 18 24.00 -6.84 59.01
N LEU A 19 22.97 -6.05 59.33
CA LEU A 19 22.59 -5.71 60.69
C LEU A 19 22.22 -6.96 61.51
N GLU A 20 21.78 -8.03 60.85
CA GLU A 20 21.49 -9.33 61.47
C GLU A 20 22.76 -10.00 62.02
N LYS A 21 23.95 -9.64 61.50
CA LYS A 21 25.24 -10.26 61.85
C LYS A 21 25.90 -9.64 63.08
N PHE A 22 25.32 -8.60 63.68
CA PHE A 22 25.90 -7.92 64.84
C PHE A 22 25.55 -8.63 66.15
N SER A 23 26.37 -9.63 66.52
CA SER A 23 26.13 -10.49 67.69
C SER A 23 26.13 -9.78 69.06
N TYR A 24 26.68 -8.58 69.16
CA TYR A 24 26.77 -7.81 70.42
C TYR A 24 25.73 -6.69 70.50
N LEU A 25 24.91 -6.51 69.47
CA LEU A 25 23.89 -5.45 69.43
C LEU A 25 22.66 -5.89 70.22
N GLN A 26 22.32 -5.15 71.27
CA GLN A 26 21.19 -5.38 72.16
C GLN A 26 19.97 -4.54 71.75
N TYR A 27 20.19 -3.33 71.24
CA TYR A 27 19.11 -2.44 70.82
C TYR A 27 19.42 -1.71 69.50
N LEU A 28 18.44 -1.64 68.59
CA LEU A 28 18.53 -0.96 67.30
C LEU A 28 17.32 -0.04 67.05
N ASN A 29 17.54 1.27 66.95
CA ASN A 29 16.48 2.22 66.65
C ASN A 29 16.60 2.76 65.22
N LEU A 30 15.68 2.35 64.34
CA LEU A 30 15.56 2.81 62.94
C LEU A 30 14.30 3.67 62.73
N SER A 31 13.65 4.10 63.82
CA SER A 31 12.37 4.80 63.74
C SER A 31 12.48 6.16 63.02
N PHE A 32 11.37 6.63 62.45
CA PHE A 32 11.25 7.93 61.79
C PHE A 32 12.31 8.16 60.70
N ASN A 33 12.45 7.19 59.79
CA ASN A 33 13.18 7.29 58.55
C ASN A 33 12.23 6.99 57.37
N ASP A 34 12.78 6.77 56.17
CA ASP A 34 12.04 6.42 54.96
C ASP A 34 12.47 5.05 54.40
N PHE A 35 12.71 4.07 55.28
CA PHE A 35 13.02 2.70 54.88
C PHE A 35 11.82 2.01 54.21
N GLU A 36 12.10 1.12 53.26
CA GLU A 36 11.10 0.38 52.50
C GLU A 36 11.37 -1.12 52.41
N GLY A 37 10.32 -1.88 52.11
CA GLY A 37 10.40 -3.33 51.88
C GLY A 37 10.31 -4.17 53.15
N ALA A 38 10.76 -5.42 53.05
CA ALA A 38 10.63 -6.40 54.11
C ALA A 38 11.56 -6.10 55.29
N VAL A 39 11.01 -6.13 56.51
CA VAL A 39 11.85 -6.10 57.73
C VAL A 39 12.56 -7.45 57.89
N PRO A 40 13.89 -7.48 58.05
CA PRO A 40 14.63 -8.71 58.28
C PRO A 40 14.15 -9.41 59.57
N THR A 41 14.40 -10.71 59.70
CA THR A 41 13.85 -11.53 60.81
C THR A 41 14.93 -12.22 61.63
N GLU A 42 16.20 -12.02 61.30
CA GLU A 42 17.33 -12.62 62.00
C GLU A 42 18.07 -11.64 62.91
N GLY A 43 18.94 -12.16 63.78
CA GLY A 43 19.73 -11.35 64.72
C GLY A 43 18.87 -10.47 65.64
N VAL A 44 19.19 -9.17 65.72
CA VAL A 44 18.47 -8.18 66.53
C VAL A 44 16.97 -8.09 66.18
N PHE A 45 16.59 -8.42 64.95
CA PHE A 45 15.21 -8.36 64.48
C PHE A 45 14.32 -9.53 64.93
N ARG A 46 14.90 -10.55 65.59
CA ARG A 46 14.13 -11.67 66.16
C ARG A 46 13.29 -11.26 67.37
N ASN A 47 13.68 -10.21 68.07
CA ASN A 47 13.05 -9.77 69.31
C ASN A 47 12.43 -8.39 69.12
N ALA A 48 11.09 -8.30 69.15
CA ALA A 48 10.35 -7.05 68.96
C ALA A 48 10.71 -5.95 69.98
N SER A 49 11.25 -6.29 71.14
CA SER A 49 11.72 -5.31 72.13
C SER A 49 13.15 -4.84 71.91
N ALA A 50 13.91 -5.52 71.03
CA ALA A 50 15.31 -5.21 70.74
C ALA A 50 15.49 -4.25 69.55
N PHE A 51 14.41 -3.84 68.88
CA PHE A 51 14.48 -2.87 67.80
C PHE A 51 13.21 -2.05 67.62
N SER A 52 13.32 -0.89 66.95
CA SER A 52 12.18 -0.04 66.58
C SER A 52 12.29 0.41 65.13
N VAL A 53 11.20 0.22 64.36
CA VAL A 53 11.07 0.69 62.97
C VAL A 53 9.86 1.63 62.79
N MET A 54 9.30 2.13 63.90
CA MET A 54 8.12 2.99 63.91
C MET A 54 8.31 4.21 62.99
N GLY A 55 7.26 4.64 62.30
CA GLY A 55 7.31 5.84 61.44
C GLY A 55 7.82 5.61 60.01
N ASN A 56 8.35 4.44 59.68
CA ASN A 56 8.70 4.07 58.30
C ASN A 56 7.47 3.49 57.57
N ARG A 57 6.84 4.28 56.69
CA ARG A 57 5.52 3.96 56.11
C ARG A 57 5.54 2.88 55.03
N ARG A 58 6.71 2.58 54.47
CA ARG A 58 6.88 1.66 53.32
C ARG A 58 7.43 0.29 53.71
N LEU A 59 7.50 0.01 55.01
CA LEU A 59 7.89 -1.30 55.52
C LEU A 59 6.74 -2.29 55.51
N CYS A 60 7.08 -3.55 55.30
CA CYS A 60 6.15 -4.68 55.30
C CYS A 60 6.84 -5.91 55.93
N GLY A 61 6.07 -6.96 56.25
CA GLY A 61 6.61 -8.22 56.75
C GLY A 61 7.24 -8.13 58.15
N GLY A 62 8.33 -8.85 58.37
CA GLY A 62 8.98 -8.97 59.68
C GLY A 62 8.31 -9.99 60.60
N ILE A 63 8.67 -9.96 61.89
CA ILE A 63 8.05 -10.80 62.92
C ILE A 63 6.61 -10.35 63.20
N SER A 64 5.73 -11.29 63.59
CA SER A 64 4.29 -11.05 63.76
C SER A 64 3.94 -9.93 64.74
N ASN A 65 4.81 -9.64 65.72
CA ASN A 65 4.58 -8.63 66.75
C ASN A 65 4.62 -7.17 66.23
N LEU A 66 5.14 -6.94 65.02
CA LEU A 66 5.25 -5.59 64.46
C LEU A 66 3.95 -5.07 63.83
N HIS A 67 2.96 -5.94 63.60
CA HIS A 67 1.68 -5.60 62.95
C HIS A 67 1.86 -4.86 61.60
N LEU A 68 2.94 -5.13 60.88
CA LEU A 68 3.18 -4.58 59.55
C LEU A 68 2.34 -5.32 58.49
N PRO A 69 1.98 -4.65 57.38
CA PRO A 69 1.28 -5.31 56.28
C PRO A 69 2.15 -6.42 55.68
N SER A 70 1.52 -7.46 55.14
CA SER A 70 2.23 -8.49 54.36
C SER A 70 2.92 -7.84 53.16
N CYS A 71 4.18 -8.19 52.90
CA CYS A 71 4.84 -7.75 51.68
C CYS A 71 4.12 -8.36 50.49
N PHE A 72 3.43 -7.51 49.73
CA PHE A 72 2.92 -7.90 48.43
C PHE A 72 4.10 -7.82 47.46
N ASP A 73 4.38 -8.92 46.76
CA ASP A 73 5.23 -8.89 45.57
C ASP A 73 4.62 -7.89 44.61
N HIS A 74 5.15 -6.68 44.67
CA HIS A 74 4.78 -5.62 43.78
C HIS A 74 5.32 -6.08 42.42
N GLU A 75 4.43 -6.59 41.58
CA GLU A 75 4.69 -6.93 40.18
C GLU A 75 4.99 -5.65 39.37
N PHE A 76 6.08 -4.97 39.71
CA PHE A 76 6.62 -3.85 38.96
C PHE A 76 7.02 -4.24 37.53
N GLY A 77 6.97 -5.53 37.18
CA GLY A 77 7.17 -6.04 35.82
C GLY A 77 5.89 -6.19 34.96
N LYS A 78 4.67 -5.93 35.45
CA LYS A 78 3.45 -6.16 34.63
C LYS A 78 2.94 -4.93 33.87
N LYS A 79 3.05 -3.72 34.43
CA LYS A 79 2.54 -2.50 33.77
C LYS A 79 3.40 -2.07 32.57
N GLU A 80 4.72 -2.17 32.65
CA GLU A 80 5.61 -1.89 31.50
C GLU A 80 5.45 -2.92 30.37
N LYS A 81 5.30 -4.21 30.71
CA LYS A 81 5.03 -5.25 29.71
C LYS A 81 3.71 -5.02 28.98
N HIS A 82 2.66 -4.60 29.68
CA HIS A 82 1.39 -4.26 29.02
C HIS A 82 1.51 -3.07 28.06
N ILE A 83 2.27 -2.03 28.42
CA ILE A 83 2.51 -0.88 27.53
C ILE A 83 3.30 -1.32 26.28
N ILE A 84 4.36 -2.12 26.45
CA ILE A 84 5.16 -2.63 25.32
C ILE A 84 4.31 -3.52 24.39
N ILE A 85 3.43 -4.36 24.95
CA ILE A 85 2.52 -5.20 24.15
C ILE A 85 1.53 -4.36 23.35
N ILE A 86 0.96 -3.30 23.95
CA ILE A 86 0.05 -2.38 23.25
C ILE A 86 0.78 -1.68 22.10
N LEU A 87 1.96 -1.12 22.33
CA LEU A 87 2.74 -0.48 21.28
C LEU A 87 3.13 -1.45 20.15
N ALA A 88 3.54 -2.67 20.48
CA ALA A 88 3.86 -3.70 19.49
C ALA A 88 2.63 -4.09 18.64
N SER A 89 1.45 -4.18 19.24
CA SER A 89 0.20 -4.48 18.52
C SER A 89 -0.19 -3.36 17.53
N ILE A 90 0.00 -2.10 17.92
CA ILE A 90 -0.29 -0.94 17.05
C ILE A 90 0.67 -0.92 15.85
N ILE A 91 1.96 -1.12 16.09
CA ILE A 91 2.97 -1.17 15.02
C ILE A 91 2.68 -2.33 14.06
N SER A 92 2.35 -3.51 14.58
CA SER A 92 1.98 -4.67 13.76
C SER A 92 0.76 -4.40 12.86
N ALA A 93 -0.28 -3.77 13.41
CA ALA A 93 -1.47 -3.41 12.65
C ALA A 93 -1.16 -2.40 11.54
N LEU A 94 -0.33 -1.38 11.81
CA LEU A 94 0.08 -0.39 10.81
C LEU A 94 0.87 -1.02 9.65
N VAL A 95 1.80 -1.94 9.95
CA VAL A 95 2.55 -2.67 8.92
C VAL A 95 1.62 -3.51 8.03
N LEU A 96 0.65 -4.20 8.62
CA LEU A 96 -0.33 -4.99 7.88
C LEU A 96 -1.17 -4.11 6.93
N ILE A 97 -1.62 -2.95 7.39
CA ILE A 97 -2.38 -1.99 6.58
C ILE A 97 -1.54 -1.51 5.39
N VAL A 98 -0.27 -1.16 5.61
CA VAL A 98 0.64 -0.73 4.52
C VAL A 98 0.83 -1.84 3.49
N LEU A 99 1.03 -3.10 3.93
CA LEU A 99 1.14 -4.24 3.03
C LEU A 99 -0.13 -4.46 2.19
N ILE A 100 -1.31 -4.31 2.80
CA ILE A 100 -2.59 -4.39 2.08
C ILE A 100 -2.70 -3.26 1.05
N LEU A 101 -2.38 -2.02 1.41
CA LEU A 101 -2.40 -0.89 0.49
C LEU A 101 -1.43 -1.09 -0.69
N LEU A 102 -0.21 -1.58 -0.42
CA LEU A 102 0.76 -1.92 -1.47
C LEU A 102 0.26 -3.06 -2.36
N ALA A 103 -0.37 -4.08 -1.79
CA ALA A 103 -0.96 -5.18 -2.56
C ALA A 103 -2.12 -4.70 -3.44
N VAL A 104 -3.02 -3.85 -2.92
CA VAL A 104 -4.10 -3.24 -3.69
C VAL A 104 -3.55 -2.33 -4.78
N PHE A 105 -2.54 -1.52 -4.48
CA PHE A 105 -1.89 -0.65 -5.46
C PHE A 105 -1.23 -1.47 -6.58
N ARG A 106 -0.49 -2.53 -6.24
CA ARG A 106 0.08 -3.49 -7.20
C ARG A 106 -1.00 -4.18 -8.03
N ARG A 107 -2.12 -4.59 -7.41
CA ARG A 107 -3.28 -5.16 -8.13
C ARG A 107 -3.88 -4.14 -9.10
N LYS A 108 -4.09 -2.89 -8.69
CA LYS A 108 -4.61 -1.83 -9.58
C LYS A 108 -3.66 -1.57 -10.75
N LEU A 109 -2.36 -1.44 -10.50
CA LEU A 109 -1.36 -1.30 -11.56
C LEU A 109 -1.33 -2.50 -12.52
N CYS A 110 -1.46 -3.72 -11.98
CA CYS A 110 -1.50 -4.95 -12.76
C CYS A 110 -2.78 -5.06 -13.61
N ILE A 111 -3.95 -4.72 -13.05
CA ILE A 111 -5.23 -4.68 -13.78
C ILE A 111 -5.16 -3.64 -14.91
N THR A 112 -4.61 -2.45 -14.66
CA THR A 112 -4.45 -1.42 -15.70
C THR A 112 -3.49 -1.87 -16.81
N ARG A 113 -2.39 -2.55 -16.48
CA ARG A 113 -1.47 -3.13 -17.48
C ARG A 113 -2.10 -4.28 -18.26
N ARG A 114 -2.86 -5.15 -17.59
CA ARG A 114 -3.53 -6.30 -18.19
C ARG A 114 -4.70 -5.89 -19.08
N SER A 115 -5.42 -4.83 -18.72
CA SER A 115 -6.44 -4.20 -19.57
C SER A 115 -5.83 -3.71 -20.88
N LYS A 116 -4.70 -2.99 -20.83
CA LYS A 116 -3.96 -2.56 -22.03
C LYS A 116 -3.44 -3.72 -22.89
N SER A 117 -2.96 -4.80 -22.28
CA SER A 117 -2.46 -5.98 -23.02
C SER A 117 -3.59 -6.82 -23.61
N LEU A 118 -4.72 -6.93 -22.90
CA LEU A 118 -5.90 -7.65 -23.35
C LEU A 118 -6.62 -6.89 -24.47
N ASP A 119 -6.70 -5.55 -24.42
CA ASP A 119 -7.16 -4.73 -25.54
C ASP A 119 -6.31 -4.96 -26.79
N ARG A 120 -4.98 -5.01 -26.63
CA ARG A 120 -4.05 -5.28 -27.73
C ARG A 120 -4.19 -6.70 -28.31
N GLN A 121 -4.60 -7.69 -27.51
CA GLN A 121 -4.94 -9.04 -27.99
C GLN A 121 -6.38 -9.17 -28.50
N LEU A 122 -7.32 -8.34 -28.02
CA LEU A 122 -8.73 -8.32 -28.45
C LEU A 122 -8.95 -7.64 -29.80
N ILE A 123 -7.97 -6.88 -30.29
CA ILE A 123 -7.89 -6.37 -31.69
C ILE A 123 -7.60 -7.53 -32.68
N ASP A 124 -7.39 -8.76 -32.21
CA ASP A 124 -7.47 -9.97 -33.05
C ASP A 124 -8.95 -10.30 -33.33
N VAL A 125 -9.59 -9.42 -34.10
CA VAL A 125 -10.87 -9.71 -34.73
C VAL A 125 -10.57 -10.76 -35.80
N GLY A 126 -11.37 -11.83 -35.91
CA GLY A 126 -11.22 -12.91 -36.92
C GLY A 126 -11.39 -12.49 -38.38
N HIS A 127 -10.90 -11.31 -38.74
CA HIS A 127 -10.79 -10.73 -40.07
C HIS A 127 -9.30 -10.53 -40.38
N ILE A 128 -8.92 -10.78 -41.64
CA ILE A 128 -7.56 -10.73 -42.17
C ILE A 128 -6.73 -9.61 -41.52
N LYS A 129 -5.63 -10.00 -40.86
CA LYS A 129 -4.70 -9.08 -40.20
C LYS A 129 -3.90 -8.34 -41.28
N VAL A 130 -4.16 -7.05 -41.43
CA VAL A 130 -3.46 -6.18 -42.38
C VAL A 130 -2.28 -5.47 -41.71
N THR A 131 -1.16 -5.36 -42.41
CA THR A 131 0.07 -4.73 -41.92
C THR A 131 0.16 -3.26 -42.31
N TYR A 132 1.03 -2.50 -41.63
CA TYR A 132 1.35 -1.13 -42.03
C TYR A 132 1.84 -1.05 -43.48
N GLY A 133 2.71 -1.99 -43.90
CA GLY A 133 3.28 -2.00 -45.25
C GLY A 133 2.24 -2.21 -46.35
N GLU A 134 1.23 -3.06 -46.11
CA GLU A 134 0.13 -3.26 -47.06
C GLU A 134 -0.74 -2.00 -47.19
N LEU A 135 -1.08 -1.35 -46.08
CA LEU A 135 -1.83 -0.10 -46.11
C LEU A 135 -1.05 1.04 -46.74
N LEU A 136 0.26 1.12 -46.47
CA LEU A 136 1.15 2.10 -47.09
C LEU A 136 1.16 1.92 -48.61
N ARG A 137 1.27 0.68 -49.10
CA ARG A 137 1.24 0.38 -50.54
C ARG A 137 -0.13 0.70 -51.16
N ALA A 138 -1.21 0.25 -50.52
CA ALA A 138 -2.57 0.46 -51.03
C ALA A 138 -2.96 1.94 -51.13
N THR A 139 -2.40 2.80 -50.28
CA THR A 139 -2.70 4.24 -50.22
C THR A 139 -1.66 5.11 -50.93
N SER A 140 -0.71 4.51 -51.65
CA SER A 140 0.43 5.21 -52.28
C SER A 140 1.21 6.08 -51.28
N GLY A 141 1.53 5.52 -50.12
CA GLY A 141 2.27 6.22 -49.08
C GLY A 141 1.44 7.17 -48.24
N PHE A 142 0.12 6.95 -48.12
CA PHE A 142 -0.82 7.92 -47.55
C PHE A 142 -0.76 9.30 -48.24
N SER A 143 -0.67 9.27 -49.58
CA SER A 143 -0.56 10.48 -50.41
C SER A 143 -1.76 11.41 -50.22
N SER A 144 -1.52 12.73 -50.22
CA SER A 144 -2.58 13.75 -50.17
C SER A 144 -3.55 13.67 -51.34
N GLN A 145 -3.13 13.12 -52.49
CA GLN A 145 -4.01 12.88 -53.64
C GLN A 145 -5.10 11.84 -53.35
N ASN A 146 -4.84 10.94 -52.41
CA ASN A 146 -5.77 9.89 -51.99
C ASN A 146 -6.56 10.29 -50.74
N LEU A 147 -6.37 11.49 -50.21
CA LEU A 147 -7.08 11.96 -49.02
C LEU A 147 -8.54 12.26 -49.38
N ILE A 148 -9.47 11.55 -48.74
CA ILE A 148 -10.92 11.70 -48.97
C ILE A 148 -11.66 12.37 -47.80
N GLY A 149 -10.99 12.55 -46.66
CA GLY A 149 -11.55 13.29 -45.54
C GLY A 149 -10.57 13.44 -44.38
N ILE A 150 -10.78 14.49 -43.57
CA ILE A 150 -10.08 14.70 -42.31
C ILE A 150 -11.15 14.79 -41.23
N GLY A 151 -11.03 13.97 -40.19
CA GLY A 151 -11.87 14.02 -39.00
C GLY A 151 -11.07 14.45 -37.77
N GLY A 152 -11.74 14.62 -36.64
CA GLY A 152 -11.11 15.12 -35.41
C GLY A 152 -10.01 14.23 -34.81
N PHE A 153 -9.92 12.96 -35.20
CA PHE A 153 -8.94 12.01 -34.67
C PHE A 153 -8.06 11.35 -35.75
N GLY A 154 -8.11 11.85 -36.99
CA GLY A 154 -7.35 11.24 -38.07
C GLY A 154 -7.81 11.60 -39.47
N SER A 155 -7.11 11.03 -40.44
CA SER A 155 -7.29 11.26 -41.87
C SER A 155 -7.77 9.99 -42.56
N VAL A 156 -8.62 10.13 -43.56
CA VAL A 156 -9.19 9.02 -44.32
C VAL A 156 -8.64 9.05 -45.73
N TYR A 157 -8.05 7.94 -46.17
CA TYR A 157 -7.43 7.78 -47.48
C TYR A 157 -8.14 6.72 -48.32
N LYS A 158 -8.20 6.93 -49.63
CA LYS A 158 -8.58 5.92 -50.62
C LYS A 158 -7.45 4.88 -50.74
N GLY A 159 -7.81 3.61 -50.67
CA GLY A 159 -6.90 2.49 -50.88
C GLY A 159 -7.30 1.66 -52.10
N PHE A 160 -6.29 1.26 -52.88
CA PHE A 160 -6.45 0.60 -54.16
C PHE A 160 -6.06 -0.88 -54.11
N ASN A 161 -6.74 -1.70 -54.91
CA ASN A 161 -6.33 -3.08 -55.14
C ASN A 161 -5.15 -3.16 -56.13
N VAL A 162 -4.68 -4.37 -56.43
CA VAL A 162 -3.59 -4.60 -57.38
C VAL A 162 -3.94 -4.12 -58.80
N CYS A 163 -5.23 -4.09 -59.15
CA CYS A 163 -5.74 -3.62 -60.43
C CYS A 163 -5.94 -2.10 -60.51
N GLY A 164 -5.61 -1.35 -59.44
CA GLY A 164 -5.73 0.11 -59.41
C GLY A 164 -7.15 0.61 -59.16
N GLU A 165 -8.07 -0.24 -58.72
CA GLU A 165 -9.44 0.15 -58.37
C GLU A 165 -9.54 0.49 -56.89
N PRO A 166 -10.26 1.57 -56.52
CA PRO A 166 -10.46 1.91 -55.13
C PRO A 166 -11.45 0.94 -54.50
N VAL A 167 -10.98 0.18 -53.51
CA VAL A 167 -11.77 -0.87 -52.85
C VAL A 167 -11.97 -0.61 -51.37
N VAL A 168 -11.13 0.22 -50.76
CA VAL A 168 -11.17 0.50 -49.33
C VAL A 168 -11.00 1.98 -49.00
N ALA A 169 -11.53 2.38 -47.85
CA ALA A 169 -11.22 3.63 -47.18
C ALA A 169 -10.39 3.32 -45.91
N VAL A 170 -9.23 3.93 -45.78
CA VAL A 170 -8.27 3.70 -44.68
C VAL A 170 -8.25 4.93 -43.80
N LYS A 171 -8.84 4.83 -42.60
CA LYS A 171 -8.79 5.88 -41.58
C LYS A 171 -7.55 5.69 -40.72
N VAL A 172 -6.58 6.59 -40.87
CA VAL A 172 -5.34 6.64 -40.09
C VAL A 172 -5.53 7.59 -38.92
N PHE A 173 -5.29 7.10 -37.71
CA PHE A 173 -5.49 7.89 -36.48
C PHE A 173 -4.26 8.73 -36.16
N ASN A 174 -4.46 9.98 -35.75
CA ASN A 174 -3.39 10.85 -35.31
C ASN A 174 -3.06 10.57 -33.83
N LEU A 175 -2.13 9.64 -33.58
CA LEU A 175 -1.81 9.20 -32.22
C LEU A 175 -1.09 10.24 -31.36
N THR A 176 -0.70 11.39 -31.92
CA THR A 176 -0.22 12.53 -31.13
C THR A 176 -1.35 13.19 -30.34
N ASP A 177 -2.60 13.05 -30.80
CA ASP A 177 -3.75 13.71 -30.18
C ASP A 177 -4.22 12.94 -28.95
N GLN A 178 -4.47 13.69 -27.87
CA GLN A 178 -4.98 13.09 -26.64
C GLN A 178 -6.32 12.39 -26.89
N GLY A 179 -6.34 11.08 -26.67
CA GLY A 179 -7.53 10.26 -26.84
C GLY A 179 -7.73 9.66 -28.23
N ALA A 180 -6.82 9.86 -29.19
CA ALA A 180 -6.92 9.23 -30.52
C ALA A 180 -6.91 7.69 -30.44
N SER A 181 -6.06 7.12 -29.58
CA SER A 181 -6.06 5.67 -29.31
C SER A 181 -7.39 5.18 -28.73
N LYS A 182 -7.96 5.93 -27.78
CA LYS A 182 -9.30 5.65 -27.20
C LYS A 182 -10.40 5.78 -28.25
N SER A 183 -10.33 6.77 -29.12
CA SER A 183 -11.26 6.99 -30.23
C SER A 183 -11.23 5.80 -31.20
N CYS A 184 -10.03 5.36 -31.59
CA CYS A 184 -9.84 4.17 -32.43
C CYS A 184 -10.44 2.91 -31.79
N MET A 185 -10.15 2.66 -30.51
CA MET A 185 -10.68 1.49 -29.79
C MET A 185 -12.21 1.54 -29.66
N ASN A 186 -12.78 2.70 -29.34
CA ASN A 186 -14.23 2.87 -29.24
C ASN A 186 -14.92 2.61 -30.58
N GLU A 187 -14.38 3.15 -31.67
CA GLU A 187 -14.92 2.99 -33.02
C GLU A 187 -14.79 1.54 -33.51
N CYS A 188 -13.65 0.89 -33.26
CA CYS A 188 -13.46 -0.52 -33.53
C CYS A 188 -14.44 -1.39 -32.74
N HIS A 189 -14.58 -1.15 -31.43
CA HIS A 189 -15.48 -1.92 -30.57
C HIS A 189 -16.95 -1.76 -30.95
N ALA A 190 -17.37 -0.53 -31.25
CA ALA A 190 -18.73 -0.25 -31.70
C ALA A 190 -19.04 -0.99 -33.00
N LEU A 191 -18.13 -0.93 -33.98
CA LEU A 191 -18.39 -1.44 -35.32
C LEU A 191 -18.05 -2.94 -35.49
N ARG A 192 -17.34 -3.56 -34.53
CA ARG A 192 -16.95 -4.98 -34.57
C ARG A 192 -18.12 -5.94 -34.72
N HIS A 193 -19.23 -5.66 -34.03
CA HIS A 193 -20.40 -6.55 -33.98
C HIS A 193 -21.60 -6.00 -34.76
N ILE A 194 -21.51 -4.79 -35.30
CA ILE A 194 -22.61 -4.16 -36.01
C ILE A 194 -22.48 -4.45 -37.50
N ARG A 195 -23.44 -5.19 -38.04
CA ARG A 195 -23.61 -5.39 -39.48
C ARG A 195 -25.00 -4.95 -39.87
N HIS A 196 -25.10 -3.85 -40.60
CA HIS A 196 -26.38 -3.30 -41.04
C HIS A 196 -26.23 -2.64 -42.41
N ARG A 197 -27.27 -2.74 -43.25
CA ARG A 197 -27.27 -2.22 -44.64
C ARG A 197 -27.01 -0.71 -44.76
N ASN A 198 -27.31 0.05 -43.70
CA ASN A 198 -27.17 1.51 -43.66
C ASN A 198 -25.96 1.97 -42.82
N LEU A 199 -25.06 1.07 -42.43
CA LEU A 199 -23.85 1.41 -41.69
C LEU A 199 -22.63 0.95 -42.48
N VAL A 200 -21.61 1.81 -42.53
CA VAL A 200 -20.37 1.50 -43.24
C VAL A 200 -19.71 0.29 -42.58
N LYS A 201 -19.40 -0.71 -43.40
CA LYS A 201 -18.78 -1.95 -42.96
C LYS A 201 -17.31 -1.72 -42.63
N VAL A 202 -16.91 -2.05 -41.41
CA VAL A 202 -15.50 -2.23 -41.05
C VAL A 202 -15.03 -3.57 -41.58
N ILE A 203 -13.98 -3.56 -42.40
CA ILE A 203 -13.36 -4.75 -42.96
C ILE A 203 -12.35 -5.32 -41.97
N THR A 204 -11.44 -4.48 -41.48
CA THR A 204 -10.37 -4.89 -40.55
C THR A 204 -9.78 -3.66 -39.84
N ALA A 205 -8.92 -3.91 -38.86
CA ALA A 205 -8.14 -2.91 -38.14
C ALA A 205 -6.65 -3.22 -38.27
N CYS A 206 -5.83 -2.18 -38.29
CA CYS A 206 -4.38 -2.28 -38.18
C CYS A 206 -3.95 -1.66 -36.87
N SER A 207 -3.29 -2.44 -36.02
CA SER A 207 -2.53 -1.95 -34.88
C SER A 207 -1.11 -2.49 -35.03
N SER A 208 -0.17 -1.63 -35.39
CA SER A 208 1.18 -1.99 -35.74
C SER A 208 2.17 -0.89 -35.37
N VAL A 209 3.40 -1.04 -35.84
CA VAL A 209 4.47 -0.05 -35.71
C VAL A 209 4.91 0.33 -37.12
N ASN A 210 5.06 1.61 -37.40
CA ASN A 210 5.54 2.08 -38.71
C ASN A 210 7.05 1.81 -38.87
N PHE A 211 7.59 2.08 -40.07
CA PHE A 211 9.03 1.86 -40.32
C PHE A 211 9.97 2.79 -39.53
N GLN A 212 9.44 3.82 -38.86
CA GLN A 212 10.20 4.72 -37.98
C GLN A 212 10.16 4.27 -36.51
N GLY A 213 9.48 3.17 -36.18
CA GLY A 213 9.34 2.67 -34.81
C GLY A 213 8.19 3.31 -34.01
N ASN A 214 7.38 4.15 -34.62
CA ASN A 214 6.24 4.80 -33.97
C ASN A 214 4.98 3.93 -34.04
N GLU A 215 4.13 3.99 -33.01
CA GLU A 215 2.85 3.30 -33.01
C GLU A 215 1.97 3.78 -34.18
N PHE A 216 1.24 2.85 -34.78
CA PHE A 216 0.36 3.11 -35.91
C PHE A 216 -0.97 2.38 -35.70
N MET A 217 -2.06 3.14 -35.85
CA MET A 217 -3.41 2.59 -35.81
C MET A 217 -4.23 3.07 -36.99
N ALA A 218 -4.94 2.13 -37.63
CA ALA A 218 -5.87 2.44 -38.71
C ALA A 218 -7.10 1.52 -38.69
N LEU A 219 -8.22 2.03 -39.19
CA LEU A 219 -9.42 1.26 -39.50
C LEU A 219 -9.62 1.21 -41.01
N VAL A 220 -9.96 0.03 -41.52
CA VAL A 220 -10.20 -0.21 -42.94
C VAL A 220 -11.68 -0.46 -43.14
N TYR A 221 -12.29 0.36 -43.98
CA TYR A 221 -13.70 0.31 -44.34
C TYR A 221 -13.86 -0.04 -45.81
N GLU A 222 -15.05 -0.49 -46.17
CA GLU A 222 -15.49 -0.53 -47.55
C GLU A 222 -15.51 0.89 -48.14
N TYR A 223 -14.97 1.05 -49.35
CA TYR A 223 -14.97 2.35 -50.03
C TYR A 223 -16.38 2.69 -50.53
N MET A 224 -16.84 3.92 -50.22
CA MET A 224 -18.11 4.45 -50.69
C MET A 224 -17.86 5.39 -51.90
N PRO A 225 -18.22 4.99 -53.14
CA PRO A 225 -17.87 5.74 -54.34
C PRO A 225 -18.55 7.11 -54.42
N ASN A 226 -19.73 7.24 -53.83
CA ASN A 226 -20.50 8.50 -53.83
C ASN A 226 -20.09 9.45 -52.68
N GLY A 227 -19.06 9.13 -51.90
CA GLY A 227 -18.58 10.05 -50.87
C GLY A 227 -19.58 10.29 -49.72
N ASN A 228 -19.43 11.43 -49.04
CA ASN A 228 -20.28 11.81 -47.92
C ASN A 228 -21.47 12.65 -48.39
N LEU A 229 -22.54 12.69 -47.61
CA LEU A 229 -23.76 13.44 -47.97
C LEU A 229 -23.50 14.95 -48.03
N ASP A 230 -22.63 15.47 -47.16
CA ASP A 230 -22.30 16.90 -47.09
C ASP A 230 -21.73 17.44 -48.42
N GLN A 231 -21.02 16.61 -49.20
CA GLN A 231 -20.54 16.97 -50.53
C GLN A 231 -21.63 17.09 -51.59
N TRP A 232 -22.83 16.54 -51.35
CA TRP A 232 -23.97 16.62 -52.28
C TRP A 232 -24.98 17.71 -51.91
N LEU A 233 -24.90 18.24 -50.69
CA LEU A 233 -25.82 19.25 -50.16
C LEU A 233 -25.28 20.68 -50.29
N LEU A 234 -24.08 20.85 -50.85
CA LEU A 234 -23.40 22.12 -51.12
C LEU A 234 -23.09 22.22 -52.62
#